data_AF-A0A832GXC3-F1
#
_entry.id   AF-A0A832GXC3-F1
#
_cell.length_a   1.000
_cell.length_b   1.000
_cell.length_c   1.000
_cell.angle_alpha   90.00
_cell.angle_beta   90.00
_cell.angle_gamma   90.00
#
_symmetry.space_group_name_H-M   'P 1'
#
loop_
_entity.id
_entity.type
_entity.pdbx_description
1 polymer ?
#
loop_
_entity_poly.entity_id
_entity_poly.type
_entity_poly.pdbx_seq_one_letter_code
_entity_poly.pdbx_strand_id
1 'polypeptide(L)'
;MGRAALAAVLAVVVAVSLVSAQELAAYQVVVEVEMRSDWTRVSIEGFTASSYKVVEGAGAPDLRVSAGGSEVAVNKRQYDTTLVVVRAEGWLVFTGDAAKVTVTKGDLEYTAVRVYAVVDGREVLVWNFTNSGVVPGSGGLNPRSAQLPRSTVVAASSQTVKVLERAAPKLVLAFYYPWYGNPQGPSGRWFHWDRVTYASIGTATDYPLLGPYDSWDPRVARSHILMAKAAGIDGFVCSWWGIGTFEDEAFARMLDVAASEGFNLTIYYESVRGEREPPASQVVEELSYVLRKYSSHSAFLKIEGKPVVFVYAVEAYGRKPSFWADALAKVKNSTGIDAIFIADTFNTAYLEAFDGL
;
A
#
# COMPACT_ATOMS: atom_id res chain seq x y z
N MET A 1 20.49 3.16 -2.70
CA MET A 1 19.63 3.48 -1.53
C MET A 1 19.17 2.18 -0.92
N GLY A 2 19.21 2.05 0.41
CA GLY A 2 18.52 0.93 1.06
C GLY A 2 17.01 1.13 0.90
N ARG A 3 16.30 0.17 0.31
CA ARG A 3 14.86 0.27 0.02
C ARG A 3 13.99 0.47 1.27
N ALA A 4 14.49 0.08 2.45
CA ALA A 4 13.86 0.36 3.74
C ALA A 4 13.84 1.85 4.12
N ALA A 5 14.85 2.65 3.74
CA ALA A 5 14.84 4.10 3.96
C ALA A 5 13.82 4.81 3.05
N LEU A 6 13.52 4.24 1.88
CA LEU A 6 12.51 4.74 0.96
C LEU A 6 11.08 4.54 1.54
N ALA A 7 10.81 3.39 2.16
CA ALA A 7 9.56 3.11 2.87
C ALA A 7 9.30 4.09 4.02
N ALA A 8 10.35 4.42 4.79
CA ALA A 8 10.29 5.38 5.88
C ALA A 8 9.89 6.78 5.40
N VAL A 9 10.38 7.16 4.22
CA VAL A 9 10.05 8.45 3.62
C VAL A 9 8.69 8.47 2.96
N LEU A 10 8.22 7.36 2.38
CA LEU A 10 6.84 7.25 1.92
C LEU A 10 5.84 7.49 3.07
N ALA A 11 6.09 6.93 4.26
CA ALA A 11 5.26 7.18 5.46
C ALA A 11 5.24 8.67 5.87
N VAL A 12 6.35 9.39 5.68
CA VAL A 12 6.49 10.83 5.98
C VAL A 12 5.81 11.70 4.93
N VAL A 13 5.92 11.33 3.65
CA VAL A 13 5.33 12.06 2.51
C VAL A 13 3.79 11.99 2.54
N VAL A 14 3.20 10.94 3.12
CA VAL A 14 1.75 10.86 3.34
C VAL A 14 1.30 11.83 4.45
N ALA A 15 2.11 12.03 5.49
CA ALA A 15 1.75 12.84 6.66
C ALA A 15 2.02 14.34 6.49
N VAL A 16 3.04 14.70 5.69
CA VAL A 16 3.41 16.09 5.45
C VAL A 16 3.27 16.35 3.97
N SER A 17 2.36 17.27 3.62
CA SER A 17 2.27 17.83 2.27
C SER A 17 3.56 18.61 1.97
N LEU A 18 4.66 17.90 1.72
CA LEU A 18 5.94 18.50 1.41
C LEU A 18 5.80 19.23 0.07
N VAL A 19 5.87 20.55 0.14
CA VAL A 19 5.61 21.47 -0.98
C VAL A 19 6.84 21.62 -1.89
N SER A 20 8.01 21.15 -1.45
CA SER A 20 9.29 21.33 -2.14
C SER A 20 10.23 20.15 -1.92
N ALA A 21 11.17 19.96 -2.85
CA ALA A 21 12.22 18.96 -2.70
C ALA A 21 13.03 19.20 -1.42
N GLN A 22 13.27 18.14 -0.63
CA GLN A 22 14.05 18.22 0.61
C GLN A 22 14.88 16.97 0.82
N GLU A 23 16.08 17.15 1.36
CA GLU A 23 16.87 16.05 1.90
C GLU A 23 16.50 15.81 3.37
N LEU A 24 15.99 14.63 3.66
CA LEU A 24 15.65 14.17 5.01
C LEU A 24 16.67 13.12 5.46
N ALA A 25 17.05 13.16 6.72
CA ALA A 25 17.83 12.09 7.34
C ALA A 25 16.87 11.03 7.89
N ALA A 26 17.02 9.79 7.42
CA ALA A 26 16.38 8.62 8.00
C ALA A 26 17.37 7.95 8.95
N TYR A 27 17.06 7.92 10.24
CA TYR A 27 17.92 7.37 11.29
C TYR A 27 17.53 5.92 11.58
N GLN A 28 18.50 5.00 11.60
CA GLN A 28 18.23 3.61 11.96
C GLN A 28 18.02 3.50 13.48
N VAL A 29 16.90 2.92 13.88
CA VAL A 29 16.52 2.77 15.30
C VAL A 29 15.96 1.39 15.60
N VAL A 30 16.00 1.01 16.88
CA VAL A 30 15.26 -0.13 17.42
C VAL A 30 14.31 0.38 18.49
N VAL A 31 13.02 0.07 18.33
CA VAL A 31 11.96 0.39 19.29
C VAL A 31 11.68 -0.86 20.10
N GLU A 32 11.97 -0.81 21.38
CA GLU A 32 11.61 -1.85 22.33
C GLU A 32 10.33 -1.45 23.08
N VAL A 33 9.35 -2.35 23.08
CA VAL A 33 8.12 -2.27 23.85
C VAL A 33 8.14 -3.38 24.88
N GLU A 34 8.37 -3.00 26.14
CA GLU A 34 8.28 -3.88 27.31
C GLU A 34 6.94 -3.60 27.99
N MET A 35 6.13 -4.63 28.21
CA MET A 35 4.80 -4.41 28.76
C MET A 35 4.33 -5.59 29.62
N ARG A 36 3.56 -5.27 30.66
CA ARG A 36 2.79 -6.26 31.42
C ARG A 36 1.30 -6.17 31.15
N SER A 37 0.77 -5.08 30.61
CA SER A 37 -0.67 -4.93 30.33
C SER A 37 -1.25 -5.99 29.39
N ASP A 38 -2.56 -6.23 29.42
CA ASP A 38 -3.19 -7.19 28.51
C ASP A 38 -3.08 -6.77 27.02
N TRP A 39 -3.20 -5.47 26.73
CA TRP A 39 -2.84 -4.93 25.42
C TRP A 39 -2.22 -3.54 25.50
N THR A 40 -1.47 -3.18 24.46
CA THR A 40 -0.89 -1.84 24.27
C THR A 40 -0.67 -1.57 22.78
N ARG A 41 -0.77 -0.30 22.40
CA ARG A 41 -0.33 0.20 21.09
C ARG A 41 0.62 1.37 21.30
N VAL A 42 1.76 1.32 20.62
CA VAL A 42 2.76 2.37 20.62
C VAL A 42 2.84 2.93 19.21
N SER A 43 2.44 4.19 19.06
CA SER A 43 2.55 4.94 17.81
C SER A 43 3.70 5.95 17.91
N ILE A 44 4.57 6.00 16.90
CA ILE A 44 5.69 6.94 16.83
C ILE A 44 5.62 7.68 15.49
N GLU A 45 5.43 9.00 15.53
CA GLU A 45 5.42 9.83 14.32
C GLU A 45 6.75 9.69 13.55
N GLY A 46 6.65 9.44 12.24
CA GLY A 46 7.82 9.30 11.36
C GLY A 46 8.62 8.01 11.54
N PHE A 47 8.19 7.09 12.40
CA PHE A 47 8.76 5.74 12.48
C PHE A 47 8.14 4.83 11.43
N THR A 48 8.96 3.95 10.83
CA THR A 48 8.47 2.77 10.15
C THR A 48 9.21 1.53 10.64
N ALA A 49 8.47 0.53 11.11
CA ALA A 49 9.04 -0.78 11.40
C ALA A 49 9.38 -1.53 10.10
N SER A 50 10.58 -2.08 10.00
CA SER A 50 11.00 -2.98 8.92
C SER A 50 10.93 -4.46 9.32
N SER A 51 11.07 -4.76 10.61
CA SER A 51 10.97 -6.10 11.15
C SER A 51 10.66 -6.03 12.65
N TYR A 52 10.26 -7.15 13.26
CA TYR A 52 10.18 -7.26 14.70
C TYR A 52 10.45 -8.68 15.20
N LYS A 53 10.77 -8.77 16.49
CA LYS A 53 10.91 -10.02 17.22
C LYS A 53 10.31 -9.90 18.62
N VAL A 54 9.70 -10.98 19.08
CA VAL A 54 9.35 -11.13 20.50
C VAL A 54 10.57 -11.72 21.19
N VAL A 55 11.21 -10.96 22.09
CA VAL A 55 12.43 -11.40 22.78
C VAL A 55 12.14 -12.01 24.15
N GLU A 56 10.99 -11.70 24.73
CA GLU A 56 10.51 -12.30 25.98
C GLU A 56 8.98 -12.42 25.95
N GLY A 57 8.45 -13.45 26.61
CA GLY A 57 7.00 -13.62 26.77
C GLY A 57 6.28 -14.27 25.60
N ALA A 58 6.98 -14.97 24.69
CA ALA A 58 6.37 -15.64 23.54
C ALA A 58 5.29 -16.68 23.91
N GLY A 59 5.31 -17.19 25.14
CA GLY A 59 4.29 -18.11 25.70
C GLY A 59 3.10 -17.42 26.37
N ALA A 60 2.97 -16.09 26.27
CA ALA A 60 1.84 -15.38 26.83
C ALA A 60 0.51 -15.87 26.20
N PRO A 61 -0.53 -16.13 27.00
CA PRO A 61 -1.82 -16.58 26.50
C PRO A 61 -2.43 -15.63 25.47
N ASP A 62 -2.87 -16.17 24.34
CA ASP A 62 -3.47 -15.45 23.21
C ASP A 62 -2.61 -14.30 22.64
N LEU A 63 -1.28 -14.44 22.72
CA LEU A 63 -0.35 -13.42 22.23
C LEU A 63 -0.53 -13.16 20.72
N ARG A 64 -0.74 -11.89 20.38
CA ARG A 64 -0.71 -11.36 19.01
C ARG A 64 0.15 -10.10 19.00
N VAL A 65 1.17 -10.11 18.15
CA VAL A 65 2.11 -9.01 17.98
C VAL A 65 2.14 -8.58 16.53
N SER A 66 2.12 -7.28 16.29
CA SER A 66 2.36 -6.68 14.98
C SER A 66 3.23 -5.44 15.13
N ALA A 67 4.20 -5.26 14.24
CA ALA A 67 4.90 -4.01 14.06
C ALA A 67 4.91 -3.68 12.56
N GLY A 68 4.30 -2.56 12.18
CA GLY A 68 4.15 -2.16 10.79
C GLY A 68 3.82 -0.68 10.69
N GLY A 69 4.40 -0.01 9.70
CA GLY A 69 4.35 1.46 9.63
C GLY A 69 4.80 2.07 10.95
N SER A 70 4.05 3.06 11.44
CA SER A 70 4.35 3.81 12.67
C SER A 70 3.89 3.16 13.97
N GLU A 71 3.38 1.92 13.96
CA GLU A 71 2.77 1.28 15.13
C GLU A 71 3.46 -0.03 15.52
N VAL A 72 3.66 -0.22 16.83
CA VAL A 72 3.95 -1.51 17.47
C VAL A 72 2.78 -1.85 18.40
N ALA A 73 2.08 -2.95 18.12
CA ALA A 73 0.94 -3.41 18.88
C ALA A 73 1.20 -4.79 19.50
N VAL A 74 0.82 -4.94 20.77
CA VAL A 74 0.95 -6.19 21.52
C VAL A 74 -0.38 -6.45 22.22
N ASN A 75 -0.96 -7.62 21.97
CA ASN A 75 -2.24 -8.05 22.56
C ASN A 75 -2.05 -9.43 23.18
N LYS A 76 -2.63 -9.64 24.36
CA LYS A 76 -2.71 -10.91 25.08
C LYS A 76 -4.16 -11.14 25.48
N ARG A 77 -4.41 -12.29 26.11
CA ARG A 77 -5.66 -12.56 26.80
C ARG A 77 -6.00 -11.44 27.79
N GLN A 78 -7.28 -11.11 27.89
CA GLN A 78 -7.77 -10.04 28.77
C GLN A 78 -7.29 -10.23 30.22
N TYR A 79 -6.82 -9.14 30.84
CA TYR A 79 -6.22 -9.10 32.19
C TYR A 79 -4.94 -9.92 32.41
N ASP A 80 -4.31 -10.45 31.36
CA ASP A 80 -3.07 -11.21 31.49
C ASP A 80 -1.86 -10.30 31.73
N THR A 81 -1.14 -10.49 32.84
CA THR A 81 0.04 -9.69 33.20
C THR A 81 1.39 -10.33 32.89
N THR A 82 1.42 -11.35 32.02
CA THR A 82 2.68 -11.98 31.59
C THR A 82 3.56 -10.93 30.90
N LEU A 83 4.82 -10.82 31.33
CA LEU A 83 5.77 -9.89 30.72
C LEU A 83 5.98 -10.26 29.25
N VAL A 84 5.88 -9.28 28.36
CA VAL A 84 6.23 -9.43 26.95
C VAL A 84 7.17 -8.28 26.56
N VAL A 85 8.23 -8.62 25.85
CA VAL A 85 9.16 -7.65 25.27
C VAL A 85 9.22 -7.87 23.77
N VAL A 86 8.88 -6.81 23.02
CA VAL A 86 8.93 -6.79 21.55
C VAL A 86 9.98 -5.79 21.13
N ARG A 87 10.85 -6.17 20.18
CA ARG A 87 11.81 -5.27 19.56
C ARG A 87 11.50 -5.13 18.08
N ALA A 88 11.18 -3.93 17.65
CA ALA A 88 10.93 -3.57 16.26
C ALA A 88 12.13 -2.78 15.71
N GLU A 89 12.76 -3.30 14.67
CA GLU A 89 13.84 -2.62 13.96
C GLU A 89 13.22 -1.76 12.85
N GLY A 90 13.74 -0.55 12.63
CA GLY A 90 13.16 0.34 11.65
C GLY A 90 13.92 1.63 11.44
N TRP A 91 13.23 2.58 10.82
CA TRP A 91 13.77 3.88 10.47
C TRP A 91 12.89 4.97 11.06
N LEU A 92 13.53 6.03 11.55
CA LEU A 92 12.86 7.21 12.09
C LEU A 92 13.25 8.44 11.25
N VAL A 93 12.24 9.17 10.79
CA VAL A 93 12.42 10.40 10.03
C VAL A 93 11.68 11.52 10.76
N PHE A 94 12.35 12.67 10.90
CA PHE A 94 11.80 13.83 11.59
C PHE A 94 11.33 14.88 10.60
N THR A 95 10.12 15.37 10.79
CA THR A 95 9.53 16.50 10.04
C THR A 95 9.66 17.83 10.79
N GLY A 96 10.05 17.77 12.07
CA GLY A 96 10.38 18.91 12.93
C GLY A 96 11.50 18.55 13.92
N ASP A 97 11.52 19.21 15.07
CA ASP A 97 12.56 19.00 16.09
C ASP A 97 12.31 17.79 17.01
N ALA A 98 11.12 17.20 16.95
CA ALA A 98 10.75 16.02 17.73
C ALA A 98 9.68 15.18 17.01
N ALA A 99 9.61 13.91 17.38
CA ALA A 99 8.54 12.99 17.01
C ALA A 99 7.64 12.74 18.21
N LYS A 100 6.32 12.79 18.04
CA LYS A 100 5.40 12.40 19.09
C LYS A 100 5.36 10.87 19.20
N VAL A 101 5.54 10.39 20.42
CA VAL A 101 5.31 8.99 20.80
C VAL A 101 4.02 8.93 21.61
N THR A 102 3.07 8.10 21.21
CA THR A 102 1.80 7.89 21.92
C THR A 102 1.66 6.43 22.31
N VAL A 103 1.40 6.18 23.58
CA VAL A 103 0.99 4.87 24.09
C VAL A 103 -0.52 4.90 24.32
N THR A 104 -1.24 3.95 23.74
CA THR A 104 -2.66 3.68 24.02
C THR A 104 -2.78 2.35 24.74
N LYS A 105 -3.60 2.32 25.78
CA LYS A 105 -3.67 1.29 26.82
C LYS A 105 -2.35 1.18 27.60
N GLY A 106 -2.03 0.03 28.18
CA GLY A 106 -0.94 -0.10 29.15
C GLY A 106 -1.30 0.26 30.59
N ASP A 107 -2.59 0.36 30.95
CA ASP A 107 -3.04 0.69 32.31
C ASP A 107 -2.94 -0.48 33.30
N LEU A 108 -2.88 -1.73 32.80
CA LEU A 108 -2.54 -2.87 33.65
C LEU A 108 -1.04 -2.89 33.87
N GLU A 109 -0.65 -2.43 35.06
CA GLU A 109 0.73 -2.19 35.47
C GLU A 109 1.42 -1.13 34.63
N TYR A 110 2.01 -1.49 33.48
CA TYR A 110 2.72 -0.55 32.63
C TYR A 110 2.94 -1.02 31.18
N THR A 111 3.31 -0.04 30.36
CA THR A 111 4.04 -0.20 29.09
C THR A 111 5.23 0.75 29.09
N ALA A 112 6.43 0.23 28.90
CA ALA A 112 7.66 0.99 28.72
C ALA A 112 8.10 0.92 27.25
N VAL A 113 8.46 2.08 26.71
CA VAL A 113 8.99 2.24 25.36
C VAL A 113 10.42 2.71 25.49
N ARG A 114 11.35 2.03 24.81
CA ARG A 114 12.76 2.42 24.73
C ARG A 114 13.15 2.52 23.26
N VAL A 115 13.81 3.62 22.90
CA VAL A 115 14.32 3.83 21.54
C VAL A 115 15.84 3.77 21.60
N TYR A 116 16.40 2.88 20.80
CA TYR A 116 17.83 2.71 20.62
C TYR A 116 18.24 3.27 19.26
N ALA A 117 19.22 4.15 19.23
CA ALA A 117 19.90 4.55 18.00
C ALA A 117 20.93 3.49 17.60
N VAL A 118 21.07 3.21 16.31
CA VAL A 118 22.16 2.35 15.81
C VAL A 118 23.34 3.24 15.43
N VAL A 119 24.42 3.20 16.20
CA VAL A 119 25.66 3.96 16.01
C VAL A 119 26.79 2.98 15.71
N ASP A 120 27.38 3.04 14.52
CA ASP A 120 28.46 2.12 14.10
C ASP A 120 28.13 0.63 14.32
N GLY A 121 26.87 0.26 14.06
CA GLY A 121 26.37 -1.11 14.24
C GLY A 121 26.04 -1.51 15.68
N ARG A 122 26.12 -0.59 16.64
CA ARG A 122 25.78 -0.82 18.05
C ARG A 122 24.51 -0.07 18.44
N GLU A 123 23.67 -0.72 19.24
CA GLU A 123 22.47 -0.12 19.80
C GLU A 123 22.82 0.73 21.04
N VAL A 124 22.43 2.00 21.02
CA VAL A 124 22.61 2.95 22.13
C VAL A 124 21.26 3.45 22.57
N LEU A 125 20.90 3.28 23.85
CA LEU A 125 19.64 3.81 24.38
C LEU A 125 19.68 5.35 24.32
N VAL A 126 18.77 5.94 23.57
CA VAL A 126 18.71 7.40 23.36
C VAL A 126 17.47 8.04 23.96
N TRP A 127 16.43 7.25 24.23
CA TRP A 127 15.19 7.75 24.79
C TRP A 127 14.36 6.64 25.44
N ASN A 128 13.60 6.99 26.48
CA ASN A 128 12.65 6.09 27.12
C ASN A 128 11.43 6.83 27.65
N PHE A 129 10.31 6.11 27.74
CA PHE A 129 9.04 6.60 28.27
C PHE A 129 8.21 5.45 28.83
N THR A 130 7.56 5.66 29.98
CA THR A 130 6.70 4.66 30.62
C THR A 130 5.29 5.19 30.80
N ASN A 131 4.31 4.46 30.28
CA ASN A 131 2.90 4.64 30.60
C ASN A 131 2.50 3.66 31.72
N SER A 132 1.92 4.17 32.80
CA SER A 132 1.51 3.37 33.97
C SER A 132 0.34 4.01 34.71
N GLY A 133 -0.54 3.19 35.30
CA GLY A 133 -1.76 3.67 35.93
C GLY A 133 -2.81 4.16 34.92
N VAL A 134 -3.85 4.83 35.41
CA VAL A 134 -5.05 5.17 34.62
C VAL A 134 -5.16 6.67 34.37
N VAL A 135 -5.44 7.06 33.13
CA VAL A 135 -5.83 8.41 32.71
C VAL A 135 -7.35 8.54 32.92
N PRO A 136 -7.81 9.38 33.87
CA PRO A 136 -9.24 9.56 34.15
C PRO A 136 -10.02 10.02 32.92
N GLY A 137 -11.23 9.48 32.73
CA GLY A 137 -12.10 9.86 31.61
C GLY A 137 -11.67 9.32 30.23
N SER A 138 -10.63 8.48 30.15
CA SER A 138 -10.11 7.97 28.87
C SER A 138 -10.91 6.84 28.22
N GLY A 139 -12.04 6.42 28.80
CA GLY A 139 -12.84 5.31 28.27
C GLY A 139 -12.08 3.97 28.18
N GLY A 140 -11.05 3.79 29.01
CA GLY A 140 -10.20 2.61 29.01
C GLY A 140 -9.10 2.61 27.96
N LEU A 141 -8.92 3.69 27.17
CA LEU A 141 -7.85 3.84 26.18
C LEU A 141 -6.53 4.34 26.77
N ASN A 142 -6.54 4.90 27.99
CA ASN A 142 -5.34 5.31 28.74
C ASN A 142 -4.23 6.03 27.94
N PRO A 143 -4.52 7.02 27.07
CA PRO A 143 -3.52 7.58 26.18
C PRO A 143 -2.53 8.47 26.93
N ARG A 144 -1.23 8.25 26.75
CA ARG A 144 -0.19 9.21 27.14
C ARG A 144 0.79 9.42 26.00
N SER A 145 1.31 10.64 25.90
CA SER A 145 2.28 10.99 24.86
C SER A 145 3.51 11.66 25.45
N ALA A 146 4.64 11.46 24.77
CA ALA A 146 5.89 12.13 25.07
C ALA A 146 6.60 12.51 23.75
N GLN A 147 7.52 13.47 23.83
CA GLN A 147 8.31 13.92 22.70
C GLN A 147 9.63 13.17 22.68
N LEU A 148 9.95 12.58 21.53
CA LEU A 148 11.27 12.04 21.20
C LEU A 148 12.04 13.13 20.43
N PRO A 149 13.00 13.83 21.03
CA PRO A 149 13.70 14.93 20.36
C PRO A 149 14.64 14.40 19.27
N ARG A 150 14.69 15.08 18.12
CA ARG A 150 15.62 14.73 17.03
C ARG A 150 17.08 14.73 17.49
N SER A 151 17.43 15.63 18.41
CA SER A 151 18.79 15.75 18.96
C SER A 151 19.29 14.48 19.66
N THR A 152 18.42 13.55 20.07
CA THR A 152 18.83 12.30 20.72
C THR A 152 19.35 11.26 19.72
N VAL A 153 18.96 11.34 18.45
CA VAL A 153 19.33 10.35 17.41
C VAL A 153 20.37 10.85 16.41
N VAL A 154 20.87 12.08 16.53
CA VAL A 154 21.78 12.67 15.53
C VAL A 154 23.10 11.92 15.35
N ALA A 155 23.53 11.18 16.38
CA ALA A 155 24.72 10.33 16.32
C ALA A 155 24.47 8.98 15.63
N ALA A 156 23.21 8.64 15.35
CA ALA A 156 22.85 7.38 14.69
C ALA A 156 23.31 7.37 13.24
N SER A 157 23.63 6.17 12.74
CA SER A 157 23.73 5.89 11.32
C SER A 157 22.46 6.37 10.62
N SER A 158 22.64 7.27 9.65
CA SER A 158 21.54 7.83 8.87
C SER A 158 21.74 7.62 7.38
N GLN A 159 20.63 7.52 6.67
CA GLN A 159 20.62 7.59 5.21
C GLN A 159 19.96 8.91 4.81
N THR A 160 20.62 9.66 3.94
CA THR A 160 19.99 10.81 3.28
C THR A 160 18.96 10.30 2.29
N VAL A 161 17.74 10.78 2.44
CA VAL A 161 16.64 10.52 1.53
C VAL A 161 16.22 11.82 0.87
N LYS A 162 16.24 11.81 -0.46
CA LYS A 162 15.75 12.92 -1.28
C LYS A 162 14.24 12.76 -1.46
N VAL A 163 13.47 13.64 -0.82
CA VAL A 163 12.08 13.88 -1.20
C VAL A 163 12.14 14.78 -2.43
N LEU A 164 11.63 14.28 -3.56
CA LEU A 164 11.50 15.10 -4.76
C LEU A 164 10.27 15.99 -4.63
N GLU A 165 10.37 17.20 -5.18
CA GLU A 165 9.18 18.04 -5.36
C GLU A 165 8.17 17.26 -6.20
N ARG A 166 6.90 17.39 -5.84
CA ARG A 166 5.83 16.67 -6.52
C ARG A 166 5.65 17.25 -7.93
N ALA A 167 6.35 16.70 -8.91
CA ALA A 167 6.32 17.17 -10.30
C ALA A 167 4.96 16.93 -10.98
N ALA A 168 4.17 15.97 -10.49
CA ALA A 168 2.88 15.58 -11.07
C ALA A 168 1.67 15.97 -10.19
N PRO A 169 0.52 16.36 -10.80
CA PRO A 169 -0.69 16.69 -10.06
C PRO A 169 -1.18 15.55 -9.15
N LYS A 170 -2.02 15.90 -8.16
CA LYS A 170 -2.79 14.90 -7.39
C LYS A 170 -3.81 14.26 -8.30
N LEU A 171 -3.45 13.12 -8.88
CA LEU A 171 -4.39 12.27 -9.59
C LEU A 171 -5.27 11.54 -8.59
N VAL A 172 -6.58 11.61 -8.83
CA VAL A 172 -7.57 10.74 -8.20
C VAL A 172 -7.91 9.64 -9.20
N LEU A 173 -7.53 8.41 -8.89
CA LEU A 173 -7.82 7.24 -9.73
C LEU A 173 -8.88 6.36 -9.06
N ALA A 174 -9.70 5.69 -9.86
CA ALA A 174 -10.68 4.73 -9.37
C ALA A 174 -10.44 3.33 -9.96
N PHE A 175 -10.52 2.30 -9.12
CA PHE A 175 -10.59 0.93 -9.60
C PHE A 175 -11.84 0.73 -10.44
N TYR A 176 -11.69 0.17 -11.64
CA TYR A 176 -12.74 0.02 -12.63
C TYR A 176 -12.75 -1.41 -13.16
N TYR A 177 -13.93 -1.98 -13.32
CA TYR A 177 -14.09 -3.38 -13.74
C TYR A 177 -14.79 -3.46 -15.10
N PRO A 178 -14.03 -3.56 -16.21
CA PRO A 178 -14.58 -3.60 -17.57
C PRO A 178 -15.10 -5.01 -17.96
N TRP A 179 -15.77 -5.71 -17.05
CA TRP A 179 -16.07 -7.15 -17.14
C TRP A 179 -17.56 -7.50 -17.19
N TYR A 180 -18.42 -6.55 -17.58
CA TYR A 180 -19.86 -6.78 -17.70
C TYR A 180 -20.27 -6.93 -19.16
N GLY A 181 -21.05 -7.95 -19.51
CA GLY A 181 -21.49 -8.23 -20.88
C GLY A 181 -23.00 -8.44 -20.97
N ASN A 182 -23.60 -7.97 -22.08
CA ASN A 182 -25.02 -8.11 -22.35
C ASN A 182 -25.24 -8.70 -23.77
N PRO A 183 -26.13 -9.69 -23.97
CA PRO A 183 -26.42 -10.27 -25.27
C PRO A 183 -26.97 -9.31 -26.34
N GLN A 184 -27.60 -8.21 -25.93
CA GLN A 184 -28.04 -7.14 -26.83
C GLN A 184 -26.92 -6.13 -27.14
N GLY A 185 -25.80 -6.22 -26.41
CA GLY A 185 -24.61 -5.40 -26.58
C GLY A 185 -23.58 -6.02 -27.53
N PRO A 186 -22.46 -5.31 -27.77
CA PRO A 186 -21.42 -5.74 -28.69
C PRO A 186 -20.67 -7.02 -28.28
N SER A 187 -20.71 -7.44 -27.01
CA SER A 187 -20.12 -8.72 -26.60
C SER A 187 -20.99 -9.93 -26.98
N GLY A 188 -22.29 -9.70 -27.24
CA GLY A 188 -23.24 -10.72 -27.67
C GLY A 188 -23.49 -11.82 -26.63
N ARG A 189 -23.08 -11.64 -25.37
CA ARG A 189 -23.24 -12.64 -24.31
C ARG A 189 -23.43 -12.00 -22.94
N TRP A 190 -24.06 -12.73 -22.03
CA TRP A 190 -23.99 -12.40 -20.61
C TRP A 190 -22.58 -12.64 -20.09
N PHE A 191 -22.06 -11.69 -19.32
CA PHE A 191 -20.80 -11.80 -18.60
C PHE A 191 -20.90 -11.00 -17.30
N HIS A 192 -20.58 -11.62 -16.16
CA HIS A 192 -20.82 -11.15 -14.76
C HIS A 192 -22.26 -10.85 -14.35
N TRP A 193 -23.12 -10.39 -15.24
CA TRP A 193 -24.56 -10.32 -14.99
C TRP A 193 -25.16 -11.72 -14.97
N ASP A 194 -25.91 -12.03 -13.92
CA ASP A 194 -26.69 -13.26 -13.80
C ASP A 194 -28.10 -12.96 -13.32
N ARG A 195 -29.08 -13.80 -13.71
CA ARG A 195 -30.50 -13.71 -13.33
C ARG A 195 -31.09 -12.29 -13.49
N VAL A 196 -30.83 -11.66 -14.64
CA VAL A 196 -31.30 -10.31 -14.96
C VAL A 196 -32.80 -10.30 -15.19
N THR A 197 -33.51 -9.41 -14.49
CA THR A 197 -34.93 -9.09 -14.70
C THR A 197 -35.11 -7.57 -14.75
N TYR A 198 -36.35 -7.11 -14.96
CA TYR A 198 -36.66 -5.68 -14.90
C TYR A 198 -36.55 -5.08 -13.48
N ALA A 199 -36.63 -5.92 -12.44
CA ALA A 199 -36.65 -5.48 -11.05
C ALA A 199 -35.35 -5.76 -10.30
N SER A 200 -34.54 -6.71 -10.77
CA SER A 200 -33.34 -7.17 -10.05
C SER A 200 -32.32 -7.85 -10.96
N ILE A 201 -31.10 -7.96 -10.46
CA ILE A 201 -29.99 -8.74 -11.04
C ILE A 201 -29.47 -9.66 -9.93
N GLY A 202 -29.31 -10.95 -10.19
CA GLY A 202 -28.93 -11.92 -9.16
C GLY A 202 -27.51 -11.74 -8.62
N THR A 203 -26.62 -11.13 -9.38
CA THR A 203 -25.23 -10.84 -9.02
C THR A 203 -24.97 -9.42 -8.53
N ALA A 204 -26.03 -8.61 -8.34
CA ALA A 204 -25.89 -7.24 -7.86
C ALA A 204 -27.00 -6.88 -6.87
N THR A 205 -26.62 -6.26 -5.75
CA THR A 205 -27.60 -5.73 -4.77
C THR A 205 -28.32 -4.52 -5.32
N ASP A 206 -27.59 -3.63 -6.00
CA ASP A 206 -28.12 -2.41 -6.61
C ASP A 206 -28.31 -2.58 -8.12
N TYR A 207 -29.33 -1.91 -8.67
CA TYR A 207 -29.59 -1.91 -10.11
C TYR A 207 -28.87 -0.72 -10.78
N PRO A 208 -27.95 -0.95 -11.74
CA PRO A 208 -27.23 0.14 -12.38
C PRO A 208 -28.18 1.07 -13.15
N LEU A 209 -27.93 2.38 -13.09
CA LEU A 209 -28.72 3.38 -13.83
C LEU A 209 -28.72 3.13 -15.35
N LEU A 210 -27.61 2.64 -15.89
CA LEU A 210 -27.48 2.28 -17.31
C LEU A 210 -28.04 0.88 -17.64
N GLY A 211 -28.72 0.25 -16.67
CA GLY A 211 -29.16 -1.14 -16.76
C GLY A 211 -28.00 -2.14 -16.76
N PRO A 212 -28.27 -3.41 -17.07
CA PRO A 212 -27.25 -4.45 -17.21
C PRO A 212 -26.43 -4.20 -18.48
N TYR A 213 -25.52 -3.24 -18.44
CA TYR A 213 -24.78 -2.73 -19.59
C TYR A 213 -23.73 -3.72 -20.11
N ASP A 214 -23.17 -3.42 -21.28
CA ASP A 214 -22.04 -4.12 -21.87
C ASP A 214 -20.79 -3.24 -21.87
N SER A 215 -19.69 -3.73 -21.30
CA SER A 215 -18.42 -2.99 -21.17
C SER A 215 -17.67 -2.88 -22.49
N TRP A 216 -18.01 -3.68 -23.50
CA TRP A 216 -17.50 -3.51 -24.86
C TRP A 216 -18.20 -2.38 -25.62
N ASP A 217 -19.27 -1.80 -25.06
CA ASP A 217 -19.99 -0.68 -25.67
C ASP A 217 -19.27 0.66 -25.41
N PRO A 218 -18.74 1.33 -26.46
CA PRO A 218 -18.04 2.60 -26.28
C PRO A 218 -18.94 3.72 -25.71
N ARG A 219 -20.27 3.61 -25.83
CA ARG A 219 -21.22 4.57 -25.24
C ARG A 219 -21.29 4.41 -23.72
N VAL A 220 -21.20 3.18 -23.22
CA VAL A 220 -21.13 2.86 -21.79
C VAL A 220 -19.82 3.39 -21.23
N ALA A 221 -18.69 3.06 -21.89
CA ALA A 221 -17.38 3.58 -21.51
C ALA A 221 -17.35 5.12 -21.45
N ARG A 222 -17.89 5.82 -22.47
CA ARG A 222 -17.99 7.28 -22.48
C ARG A 222 -18.83 7.80 -21.31
N SER A 223 -19.98 7.17 -21.05
CA SER A 223 -20.87 7.55 -19.94
C SER A 223 -20.16 7.42 -18.60
N HIS A 224 -19.43 6.33 -18.37
CA HIS A 224 -18.65 6.11 -17.15
C HIS A 224 -17.52 7.13 -16.98
N ILE A 225 -16.79 7.44 -18.06
CA ILE A 225 -15.73 8.47 -18.05
C ILE A 225 -16.32 9.84 -17.70
N LEU A 226 -17.47 10.21 -18.29
CA LEU A 226 -18.12 11.48 -17.99
C LEU A 226 -18.60 11.56 -16.53
N MET A 227 -19.14 10.48 -15.98
CA MET A 227 -19.50 10.41 -14.56
C MET A 227 -18.28 10.52 -13.65
N ALA A 228 -17.17 9.86 -14.00
CA ALA A 228 -15.92 9.94 -13.25
C ALA A 228 -15.35 11.36 -13.24
N LYS A 229 -15.30 12.02 -14.40
CA LYS A 229 -14.88 13.43 -14.51
C LYS A 229 -15.77 14.36 -13.68
N ALA A 230 -17.09 14.15 -13.70
CA ALA A 230 -18.02 14.92 -12.89
C ALA A 230 -17.80 14.73 -11.36
N ALA A 231 -17.24 13.59 -10.96
CA ALA A 231 -16.86 13.29 -9.58
C ALA A 231 -15.42 13.72 -9.21
N GLY A 232 -14.67 14.34 -10.13
CA GLY A 232 -13.27 14.73 -9.90
C GLY A 232 -12.27 13.57 -9.95
N ILE A 233 -12.61 12.48 -10.63
CA ILE A 233 -11.71 11.35 -10.90
C ILE A 233 -10.98 11.63 -12.22
N ASP A 234 -9.66 11.41 -12.25
CA ASP A 234 -8.78 11.70 -13.38
C ASP A 234 -8.48 10.47 -14.27
N GLY A 235 -8.76 9.27 -13.75
CA GLY A 235 -8.49 8.04 -14.48
C GLY A 235 -9.02 6.77 -13.84
N PHE A 236 -8.99 5.69 -14.61
CA PHE A 236 -9.38 4.35 -14.16
C PHE A 236 -8.19 3.40 -14.08
N VAL A 237 -8.16 2.60 -13.02
CA VAL A 237 -7.30 1.43 -12.86
C VAL A 237 -8.12 0.20 -13.22
N CYS A 238 -8.01 -0.25 -14.46
CA CYS A 238 -8.88 -1.26 -15.05
C CYS A 238 -8.44 -2.68 -14.71
N SER A 239 -9.28 -3.45 -14.03
CA SER A 239 -9.10 -4.89 -13.81
C SER A 239 -8.83 -5.61 -15.13
N TRP A 240 -7.76 -6.42 -15.17
CA TRP A 240 -7.28 -7.08 -16.38
C TRP A 240 -6.79 -8.50 -16.07
N TRP A 241 -7.35 -9.48 -16.78
CA TRP A 241 -7.29 -10.92 -16.43
C TRP A 241 -6.48 -11.80 -17.39
N GLY A 242 -5.76 -11.21 -18.35
CA GLY A 242 -4.91 -11.97 -19.27
C GLY A 242 -5.09 -11.57 -20.73
N ILE A 243 -4.18 -12.06 -21.57
CA ILE A 243 -4.22 -11.82 -23.02
C ILE A 243 -5.49 -12.45 -23.60
N GLY A 244 -6.25 -11.67 -24.36
CA GLY A 244 -7.45 -12.15 -25.06
C GLY A 244 -8.65 -12.45 -24.15
N THR A 245 -8.64 -12.06 -22.87
CA THR A 245 -9.83 -12.15 -22.03
C THR A 245 -10.85 -11.06 -22.38
N PHE A 246 -12.04 -11.13 -21.77
CA PHE A 246 -13.09 -10.13 -21.99
C PHE A 246 -12.59 -8.71 -21.67
N GLU A 247 -11.83 -8.58 -20.60
CA GLU A 247 -11.29 -7.32 -20.09
C GLU A 247 -10.16 -6.77 -20.98
N ASP A 248 -9.38 -7.65 -21.62
CA ASP A 248 -8.35 -7.23 -22.58
C ASP A 248 -8.97 -6.53 -23.80
N GLU A 249 -10.02 -7.12 -24.35
CA GLU A 249 -10.80 -6.55 -25.45
C GLU A 249 -11.55 -5.29 -25.02
N ALA A 250 -12.11 -5.27 -23.81
CA ALA A 250 -12.79 -4.10 -23.26
C ALA A 250 -11.82 -2.93 -23.08
N PHE A 251 -10.65 -3.16 -22.47
CA PHE A 251 -9.62 -2.15 -22.26
C PHE A 251 -9.14 -1.55 -23.59
N ALA A 252 -8.87 -2.39 -24.58
CA ALA A 252 -8.47 -1.94 -25.91
C ALA A 252 -9.50 -0.98 -26.54
N ARG A 253 -10.81 -1.28 -26.41
CA ARG A 253 -11.90 -0.42 -26.92
C ARG A 253 -12.05 0.87 -26.13
N MET A 254 -11.80 0.84 -24.82
CA MET A 254 -11.94 2.00 -23.95
C MET A 254 -10.84 3.05 -24.19
N LEU A 255 -9.65 2.65 -24.64
CA LEU A 255 -8.52 3.56 -24.84
C LEU A 255 -8.85 4.73 -25.79
N ASP A 256 -9.45 4.46 -26.95
CA ASP A 256 -9.82 5.50 -27.91
C ASP A 256 -10.88 6.45 -27.33
N VAL A 257 -11.84 5.91 -26.58
CA VAL A 257 -12.88 6.70 -25.90
C VAL A 257 -12.23 7.63 -24.87
N ALA A 258 -11.36 7.09 -24.03
CA ALA A 258 -10.64 7.84 -23.00
C ALA A 258 -9.75 8.93 -23.60
N ALA A 259 -9.06 8.65 -24.71
CA ALA A 259 -8.26 9.66 -25.41
C ALA A 259 -9.14 10.80 -25.95
N SER A 260 -10.30 10.48 -26.54
CA SER A 260 -11.24 11.50 -27.01
C SER A 260 -11.82 12.37 -25.89
N GLU A 261 -11.80 11.87 -24.65
CA GLU A 261 -12.33 12.54 -23.46
C GLU A 261 -11.25 13.19 -22.59
N GLY A 262 -9.96 13.08 -22.96
CA GLY A 262 -8.84 13.55 -22.15
C GLY A 262 -8.76 12.87 -20.79
N PHE A 263 -9.02 11.56 -20.74
CA PHE A 263 -9.10 10.75 -19.53
C PHE A 263 -8.02 9.66 -19.52
N ASN A 264 -7.52 9.31 -18.33
CA ASN A 264 -6.46 8.32 -18.19
C ASN A 264 -7.02 6.92 -17.93
N LEU A 265 -6.42 5.90 -18.56
CA LEU A 265 -6.62 4.50 -18.23
C LEU A 265 -5.28 3.85 -17.87
N THR A 266 -5.28 2.95 -16.91
CA THR A 266 -4.14 2.08 -16.58
C THR A 266 -4.65 0.68 -16.27
N ILE A 267 -3.73 -0.28 -16.17
CA ILE A 267 -4.02 -1.68 -15.91
C ILE A 267 -3.92 -1.95 -14.41
N TYR A 268 -4.90 -2.69 -13.89
CA TYR A 268 -4.81 -3.46 -12.67
C TYR A 268 -4.63 -4.93 -13.02
N TYR A 269 -3.38 -5.40 -12.98
CA TYR A 269 -3.02 -6.76 -13.34
C TYR A 269 -3.51 -7.73 -12.25
N GLU A 270 -4.56 -8.48 -12.58
CA GLU A 270 -5.15 -9.47 -11.69
C GLU A 270 -4.25 -10.69 -11.61
N SER A 271 -3.42 -10.76 -10.57
CA SER A 271 -2.38 -11.78 -10.47
C SER A 271 -2.83 -13.07 -9.78
N VAL A 272 -4.10 -13.13 -9.35
CA VAL A 272 -4.75 -14.26 -8.68
C VAL A 272 -5.95 -14.67 -9.53
N ARG A 273 -5.83 -15.82 -10.23
CA ARG A 273 -6.83 -16.25 -11.22
C ARG A 273 -7.36 -17.66 -10.96
N GLY A 274 -7.81 -17.89 -9.73
CA GLY A 274 -8.26 -19.18 -9.23
C GLY A 274 -7.24 -19.82 -8.29
N GLU A 275 -7.28 -21.13 -8.13
CA GLU A 275 -6.47 -21.83 -7.12
C GLU A 275 -5.00 -22.00 -7.53
N ARG A 276 -4.68 -21.94 -8.82
CA ARG A 276 -3.34 -22.21 -9.35
C ARG A 276 -2.58 -20.91 -9.59
N GLU A 277 -1.38 -20.83 -9.04
CA GLU A 277 -0.45 -19.73 -9.29
C GLU A 277 -0.05 -19.67 -10.77
N PRO A 278 -0.21 -18.51 -11.45
CA PRO A 278 0.35 -18.32 -12.78
C PRO A 278 1.89 -18.45 -12.75
N PRO A 279 2.51 -19.24 -13.64
CA PRO A 279 3.96 -19.35 -13.66
C PRO A 279 4.60 -18.00 -13.98
N ALA A 280 5.81 -17.75 -13.45
CA ALA A 280 6.53 -16.49 -13.65
C ALA A 280 6.68 -16.09 -15.12
N SER A 281 6.82 -17.06 -16.03
CA SER A 281 6.90 -16.83 -17.47
C SER A 281 5.63 -16.19 -18.03
N GLN A 282 4.46 -16.60 -17.55
CA GLN A 282 3.17 -16.03 -17.96
C GLN A 282 3.03 -14.59 -17.43
N VAL A 283 3.41 -14.33 -16.18
CA VAL A 283 3.40 -12.96 -15.62
C VAL A 283 4.28 -12.03 -16.46
N VAL A 284 5.49 -12.48 -16.81
CA VAL A 284 6.41 -11.71 -17.66
C VAL A 284 5.82 -11.48 -19.06
N GLU A 285 5.25 -12.51 -19.68
CA GLU A 285 4.62 -12.42 -21.00
C GLU A 285 3.47 -11.40 -21.02
N GLU A 286 2.55 -11.50 -20.06
CA GLU A 286 1.36 -10.67 -19.99
C GLU A 286 1.68 -9.20 -19.68
N LEU A 287 2.58 -8.93 -18.74
CA LEU A 287 3.03 -7.56 -18.47
C LEU A 287 3.82 -6.98 -19.67
N SER A 288 4.62 -7.80 -20.35
CA SER A 288 5.30 -7.38 -21.58
C SER A 288 4.30 -7.05 -22.69
N TYR A 289 3.23 -7.83 -22.81
CA TYR A 289 2.14 -7.59 -23.76
C TYR A 289 1.42 -6.29 -23.46
N VAL A 290 1.04 -6.03 -22.20
CA VAL A 290 0.40 -4.78 -21.77
C VAL A 290 1.26 -3.58 -22.18
N LEU A 291 2.55 -3.61 -21.86
CA LEU A 291 3.45 -2.50 -22.21
C LEU A 291 3.60 -2.33 -23.72
N ARG A 292 3.81 -3.40 -24.49
CA ARG A 292 3.98 -3.29 -25.94
C ARG A 292 2.70 -2.85 -26.65
N LYS A 293 1.54 -3.34 -26.23
CA LYS A 293 0.25 -3.10 -26.90
C LYS A 293 -0.37 -1.76 -26.51
N TYR A 294 -0.31 -1.39 -25.24
CA TYR A 294 -1.12 -0.28 -24.71
C TYR A 294 -0.32 0.94 -24.28
N SER A 295 0.93 0.79 -23.83
CA SER A 295 1.63 1.90 -23.15
C SER A 295 1.89 3.13 -24.02
N SER A 296 2.02 2.96 -25.33
CA SER A 296 2.22 4.07 -26.29
C SER A 296 0.95 4.88 -26.54
N HIS A 297 -0.23 4.35 -26.18
CA HIS A 297 -1.49 5.04 -26.37
C HIS A 297 -1.55 6.32 -25.52
N SER A 298 -2.12 7.41 -26.06
CA SER A 298 -2.13 8.72 -25.38
C SER A 298 -2.90 8.72 -24.07
N ALA A 299 -4.01 7.96 -24.00
CA ALA A 299 -4.79 7.76 -22.79
C ALA A 299 -4.21 6.75 -21.79
N PHE A 300 -3.15 6.01 -22.15
CA PHE A 300 -2.49 5.15 -21.17
C PHE A 300 -1.72 6.01 -20.17
N LEU A 301 -2.05 5.89 -18.88
CA LEU A 301 -1.50 6.72 -17.81
C LEU A 301 0.02 6.67 -17.81
N LYS A 302 0.63 7.87 -17.82
CA LYS A 302 2.07 8.05 -17.71
C LYS A 302 2.39 9.07 -16.63
N ILE A 303 3.45 8.80 -15.87
CA ILE A 303 4.05 9.77 -14.95
C ILE A 303 5.47 10.00 -15.46
N GLU A 304 5.82 11.26 -15.75
CA GLU A 304 7.12 11.63 -16.32
C GLU A 304 7.48 10.83 -17.60
N GLY A 305 6.46 10.53 -18.42
CA GLY A 305 6.60 9.74 -19.65
C GLY A 305 6.65 8.22 -19.44
N LYS A 306 6.73 7.73 -18.20
CA LYS A 306 6.74 6.30 -17.89
C LYS A 306 5.33 5.74 -17.73
N PRO A 307 4.96 4.64 -18.42
CA PRO A 307 3.66 4.01 -18.23
C PRO A 307 3.53 3.45 -16.82
N VAL A 308 2.34 3.58 -16.24
CA VAL A 308 2.02 3.07 -14.90
C VAL A 308 1.20 1.79 -15.01
N VAL A 309 1.48 0.79 -14.17
CA VAL A 309 0.71 -0.45 -14.05
C VAL A 309 0.56 -0.82 -12.56
N PHE A 310 -0.64 -1.18 -12.15
CA PHE A 310 -0.93 -1.67 -10.81
C PHE A 310 -0.99 -3.20 -10.82
N VAL A 311 -0.60 -3.85 -9.73
CA VAL A 311 -0.53 -5.30 -9.62
C VAL A 311 -1.28 -5.75 -8.37
N TYR A 312 -2.39 -6.49 -8.57
CA TYR A 312 -3.24 -6.97 -7.50
C TYR A 312 -2.56 -8.08 -6.69
N ALA A 313 -2.73 -8.08 -5.36
CA ALA A 313 -2.42 -9.19 -4.47
C ALA A 313 -1.00 -9.78 -4.64
N VAL A 314 0.01 -8.93 -4.58
CA VAL A 314 1.42 -9.29 -4.85
C VAL A 314 1.98 -10.35 -3.90
N GLU A 315 1.38 -10.52 -2.72
CA GLU A 315 1.74 -11.51 -1.70
C GLU A 315 1.09 -12.88 -1.90
N ALA A 316 0.10 -13.00 -2.79
CA ALA A 316 -0.61 -14.25 -3.01
C ALA A 316 0.34 -15.37 -3.47
N TYR A 317 -0.02 -16.61 -3.12
CA TYR A 317 0.78 -17.82 -3.34
C TYR A 317 2.15 -17.81 -2.64
N GLY A 318 2.38 -16.92 -1.68
CA GLY A 318 3.66 -16.82 -0.97
C GLY A 318 4.77 -16.22 -1.83
N ARG A 319 4.42 -15.51 -2.91
CA ARG A 319 5.37 -14.72 -3.69
C ARG A 319 6.09 -13.77 -2.76
N LYS A 320 7.37 -13.55 -3.04
CA LYS A 320 8.26 -12.67 -2.28
C LYS A 320 8.66 -11.50 -3.16
N PRO A 321 9.17 -10.40 -2.58
CA PRO A 321 9.70 -9.29 -3.37
C PRO A 321 10.72 -9.73 -4.45
N SER A 322 11.54 -10.75 -4.18
CA SER A 322 12.50 -11.29 -5.15
C SER A 322 11.86 -11.87 -6.42
N PHE A 323 10.69 -12.52 -6.30
CA PHE A 323 9.94 -13.01 -7.47
C PHE A 323 9.59 -11.86 -8.41
N TRP A 324 9.06 -10.77 -7.84
CA TRP A 324 8.65 -9.60 -8.60
C TRP A 324 9.84 -8.84 -9.16
N ALA A 325 10.93 -8.69 -8.40
CA ALA A 325 12.15 -8.06 -8.89
C ALA A 325 12.67 -8.77 -10.15
N ASP A 326 12.71 -10.11 -10.14
CA ASP A 326 13.12 -10.92 -11.29
C ASP A 326 12.15 -10.79 -12.47
N ALA A 327 10.83 -10.84 -12.21
CA ALA A 327 9.82 -10.74 -13.25
C ALA A 327 9.83 -9.36 -13.92
N LEU A 328 9.82 -8.28 -13.15
CA LEU A 328 9.80 -6.91 -13.66
C LEU A 328 11.11 -6.56 -14.39
N ALA A 329 12.27 -7.07 -13.93
CA ALA A 329 13.53 -6.95 -14.66
C ALA A 329 13.46 -7.65 -16.03
N LYS A 330 12.87 -8.85 -16.12
CA LYS A 330 12.66 -9.56 -17.39
C LYS A 330 11.70 -8.81 -18.31
N VAL A 331 10.62 -8.22 -17.78
CA VAL A 331 9.69 -7.37 -18.55
C VAL A 331 10.41 -6.16 -19.14
N LYS A 332 11.20 -5.44 -18.33
CA LYS A 332 11.98 -4.29 -18.81
C LYS A 332 12.98 -4.70 -19.89
N ASN A 333 13.70 -5.81 -19.69
CA ASN A 333 14.68 -6.32 -20.65
C ASN A 333 14.03 -6.80 -21.96
N SER A 334 12.84 -7.41 -21.90
CA SER A 334 12.14 -7.92 -23.08
C SER A 334 11.46 -6.81 -23.89
N THR A 335 11.02 -5.72 -23.24
CA THR A 335 10.27 -4.64 -23.88
C THR A 335 11.12 -3.42 -24.22
N GLY A 336 12.20 -3.19 -23.48
CA GLY A 336 12.96 -1.93 -23.50
C GLY A 336 12.20 -0.75 -22.87
N ILE A 337 11.05 -0.99 -22.22
CA ILE A 337 10.18 0.03 -21.66
C ILE A 337 10.41 0.13 -20.16
N ASP A 338 10.71 1.33 -19.68
CA ASP A 338 10.80 1.65 -18.26
C ASP A 338 9.42 2.06 -17.73
N ALA A 339 8.75 1.14 -17.02
CA ALA A 339 7.42 1.34 -16.47
C ALA A 339 7.46 1.49 -14.95
N ILE A 340 6.47 2.20 -14.40
CA ILE A 340 6.22 2.34 -12.97
C ILE A 340 5.25 1.24 -12.55
N PHE A 341 5.62 0.41 -11.58
CA PHE A 341 4.76 -0.63 -11.04
C PHE A 341 4.33 -0.31 -9.60
N ILE A 342 3.02 -0.39 -9.34
CA ILE A 342 2.42 -0.18 -8.02
C ILE A 342 1.86 -1.51 -7.49
N ALA A 343 2.26 -1.91 -6.29
CA ALA A 343 1.90 -3.18 -5.68
C ALA A 343 0.75 -3.05 -4.69
N ASP A 344 -0.37 -3.76 -4.91
CA ASP A 344 -1.46 -3.81 -3.93
C ASP A 344 -1.06 -4.62 -2.68
N THR A 345 -0.45 -3.93 -1.72
CA THR A 345 -0.10 -4.41 -0.38
C THR A 345 0.29 -3.24 0.53
N PHE A 346 0.15 -3.39 1.84
CA PHE A 346 0.75 -2.47 2.81
C PHE A 346 2.17 -2.89 3.25
N ASN A 347 2.69 -4.01 2.73
CA ASN A 347 3.97 -4.56 3.11
C ASN A 347 5.12 -3.83 2.42
N THR A 348 5.84 -3.01 3.18
CA THR A 348 6.94 -2.18 2.67
C THR A 348 8.12 -2.96 2.09
N ALA A 349 8.25 -4.26 2.36
CA ALA A 349 9.26 -5.11 1.73
C ALA A 349 9.09 -5.16 0.20
N TYR A 350 7.89 -4.93 -0.33
CA TYR A 350 7.61 -4.96 -1.78
C TYR A 350 8.17 -3.76 -2.54
N LEU A 351 8.60 -2.70 -1.85
CA LEU A 351 9.39 -1.61 -2.46
C LEU A 351 10.78 -2.10 -2.92
N GLU A 352 11.15 -3.35 -2.60
CA GLU A 352 12.26 -4.06 -3.24
C GLU A 352 11.98 -4.56 -4.66
N ALA A 353 10.77 -4.40 -5.18
CA ALA A 353 10.47 -4.73 -6.57
C ALA A 353 9.67 -3.64 -7.26
N PHE A 354 8.83 -2.95 -6.51
CA PHE A 354 7.87 -1.98 -7.01
C PHE A 354 8.29 -0.53 -6.72
N ASP A 355 7.77 0.40 -7.51
CA ASP A 355 7.99 1.83 -7.37
C ASP A 355 7.03 2.47 -6.35
N GLY A 356 5.93 1.77 -6.04
CA GLY A 356 4.96 2.17 -5.02
C GLY A 356 4.11 1.00 -4.53
N LEU A 357 3.28 1.29 -3.54
CA LEU A 357 2.32 0.40 -2.90
C LEU A 357 0.91 0.99 -2.99
#